data_AF-A0ABD3RLJ7-F1
#
_entry.id   AF-A0ABD3RLJ7-F1
#
_cell.length_a   1.000
_cell.length_b   1.000
_cell.length_c   1.000
_cell.angle_alpha   90.00
_cell.angle_beta   90.00
_cell.angle_gamma   90.00
#
_symmetry.space_group_name_H-M   'P 1'
#
loop_
_entity.id
_entity.type
_entity.pdbx_description
1 polymer ?
#
loop_
_entity_poly.entity_id
_entity_poly.type
_entity_poly.pdbx_seq_one_letter_code
_entity_poly.pdbx_strand_id
1 'polypeptide(L)'
;MADCILDQLKSQPSWLLLLLSLGLFSLLKFSLSTLKWIYVNFLRPGKNLKKYGSWALVTGPTDGIGKAFAFQLARKGLNLVLVGRNPNKLTEVSESIKSKFGSTQIKTVVVDFSGDLDDGVLRIKETIEGLDIGVLINNVGVSYPYARFFHEVDDKLLNDLIKVNVEGTTKVTQAVLPGMVKRKKGAIVNIGSGAAIVIPSDPLYSVYAATKAYVDQFSRCLYVEYKKSGIDVQCQVPLYVATKMASIKRSSFLVPSTDGYARAALRWIGYEPRCTPYWPHSLLWALVHSLPESVVDAWRLKFCLGIRKRGQLKDSRKNE
;
A
#
# COMPACT_ATOMS: atom_id res chain seq x y z
N MET A 1 20.89 16.45 46.08
CA MET A 1 19.53 16.07 45.62
C MET A 1 19.54 14.69 44.96
N ALA A 2 20.49 14.40 44.05
CA ALA A 2 20.64 13.06 43.45
C ALA A 2 20.98 11.96 44.48
N ASP A 3 21.84 12.24 45.47
CA ASP A 3 22.21 11.26 46.51
C ASP A 3 21.04 10.86 47.41
N CYS A 4 20.16 11.81 47.73
CA CYS A 4 18.95 11.58 48.53
C CYS A 4 17.96 10.62 47.82
N ILE A 5 17.83 10.73 46.49
CA ILE A 5 16.96 9.87 45.69
C ILE A 5 17.53 8.46 45.57
N LEU A 6 18.85 8.33 45.40
CA LEU A 6 19.52 7.04 45.32
C LEU A 6 19.42 6.26 46.64
N ASP A 7 19.56 6.94 47.78
CA ASP A 7 19.42 6.30 49.08
C ASP A 7 17.97 5.94 49.40
N GLN A 8 16.99 6.78 49.01
CA GLN A 8 15.58 6.44 49.08
C GLN A 8 15.18 5.26 48.17
N LEU A 9 15.81 5.10 47.01
CA LEU A 9 15.59 3.96 46.12
C LEU A 9 16.18 2.68 46.70
N LYS A 10 17.40 2.73 47.26
CA LYS A 10 18.03 1.58 47.92
C LYS A 10 17.24 1.09 49.14
N SER A 11 16.50 1.98 49.81
CA SER A 11 15.65 1.61 50.95
C SER A 11 14.29 1.02 50.55
N GLN A 12 13.93 0.99 49.26
CA GLN A 12 12.66 0.43 48.81
C GLN A 12 12.68 -1.11 48.74
N PRO A 13 11.52 -1.77 48.90
CA PRO A 13 11.38 -3.19 48.65
C PRO A 13 11.79 -3.57 47.20
N SER A 14 12.39 -4.76 47.03
CA SER A 14 12.84 -5.28 45.73
C SER A 14 11.74 -5.36 44.67
N TRP A 15 10.49 -5.67 45.07
CA TRP A 15 9.35 -5.70 44.16
C TRP A 15 9.01 -4.31 43.59
N LEU A 16 9.18 -3.25 44.38
CA LEU A 16 8.94 -1.88 43.93
C LEU A 16 10.03 -1.42 42.97
N LEU A 17 11.29 -1.77 43.25
CA LEU A 17 12.42 -1.55 42.34
C LEU A 17 12.23 -2.31 41.00
N LEU A 18 11.69 -3.52 41.05
CA LEU A 18 11.32 -4.27 39.85
C LEU A 18 10.24 -3.54 39.04
N LEU A 19 9.15 -3.10 39.67
CA LEU A 19 8.09 -2.34 38.99
C LEU A 19 8.61 -1.02 38.40
N LEU A 20 9.45 -0.29 39.12
CA LEU A 20 10.08 0.95 38.64
C LEU A 20 10.99 0.70 37.43
N SER A 21 11.80 -0.36 37.46
CA SER A 21 12.67 -0.70 36.33
C SER A 21 11.87 -1.15 35.10
N LEU A 22 10.80 -1.94 35.27
CA LEU A 22 9.87 -2.29 34.19
C LEU A 22 9.16 -1.05 33.62
N GLY A 23 8.73 -0.13 34.49
CA GLY A 23 8.12 1.14 34.10
C GLY A 23 9.08 2.01 33.29
N LEU A 24 10.32 2.17 33.76
CA LEU A 24 11.35 2.94 33.08
C LEU A 24 11.72 2.32 31.72
N PHE A 25 11.84 0.99 31.66
CA PHE A 25 12.09 0.27 30.41
C PHE A 25 10.95 0.46 29.41
N SER A 26 9.69 0.40 29.86
CA SER A 26 8.51 0.66 29.05
C SER A 26 8.50 2.10 28.52
N LEU A 27 8.77 3.08 29.38
CA LEU A 27 8.86 4.49 29.01
C LEU A 27 9.97 4.73 27.98
N LEU A 28 11.16 4.18 28.21
CA LEU A 28 12.29 4.28 27.28
C LEU A 28 11.94 3.69 25.91
N LYS A 29 11.32 2.50 25.87
CA LYS A 29 10.86 1.87 24.63
C LYS A 29 9.86 2.75 23.90
N PHE A 30 8.90 3.34 24.61
CA PHE A 30 7.91 4.25 24.04
C PHE A 30 8.56 5.53 23.49
N SER A 31 9.47 6.15 24.25
CA SER A 31 10.22 7.33 23.83
C SER A 31 11.05 7.06 22.57
N LEU A 32 11.81 5.95 22.53
CA LEU A 32 12.59 5.56 21.35
C LEU A 32 11.69 5.27 20.13
N SER A 33 10.55 4.61 20.34
CA SER A 33 9.56 4.37 19.28
C SER A 33 9.00 5.69 18.72
N THR A 34 8.69 6.65 19.60
CA THR A 34 8.16 7.97 19.26
C THR A 34 9.20 8.79 18.50
N LEU A 35 10.43 8.85 18.98
CA LEU A 35 11.54 9.53 18.30
C LEU A 35 11.81 8.91 16.92
N LYS A 36 11.81 7.58 16.83
CA LYS A 36 11.92 6.88 15.54
C LYS A 36 10.76 7.24 14.61
N TRP A 37 9.53 7.27 15.12
CA TRP A 37 8.35 7.64 14.34
C TRP A 37 8.43 9.09 13.82
N ILE A 38 8.85 10.04 14.66
CA ILE A 38 9.06 11.44 14.27
C ILE A 38 10.14 11.53 13.18
N TYR A 39 11.28 10.87 13.41
CA TYR A 39 12.38 10.84 12.45
C TYR A 39 11.92 10.30 11.10
N VAL A 40 11.27 9.13 11.08
CA VAL A 40 10.86 8.45 9.85
C VAL A 40 9.82 9.25 9.05
N ASN A 41 8.85 9.89 9.70
CA ASN A 41 7.76 10.59 9.01
C ASN A 41 8.14 12.02 8.58
N PHE A 42 8.94 12.73 9.38
CA PHE A 42 9.18 14.15 9.19
C PHE A 42 10.62 14.47 8.77
N LEU A 43 11.61 13.81 9.34
CA LEU A 43 13.03 14.19 9.16
C LEU A 43 13.76 13.36 8.09
N ARG A 44 13.42 12.09 7.93
CA ARG A 44 14.08 11.18 7.01
C ARG A 44 13.82 11.59 5.55
N PRO A 45 14.86 11.84 4.75
CA PRO A 45 14.69 12.21 3.35
C PRO A 45 14.23 11.00 2.52
N GLY A 46 13.50 11.26 1.43
CA GLY A 46 13.23 10.23 0.43
C GLY A 46 14.50 9.89 -0.37
N LYS A 47 14.63 8.64 -0.80
CA LYS A 47 15.74 8.25 -1.69
C LYS A 47 15.57 8.86 -3.09
N ASN A 48 16.68 9.04 -3.80
CA ASN A 48 16.63 9.37 -5.24
C ASN A 48 16.25 8.11 -6.03
N LEU A 49 14.98 8.03 -6.45
CA LEU A 49 14.45 6.86 -7.13
C LEU A 49 15.13 6.55 -8.47
N LYS A 50 15.74 7.56 -9.13
CA LYS A 50 16.52 7.35 -10.36
C LYS A 50 17.75 6.47 -10.15
N LYS A 51 18.22 6.30 -8.90
CA LYS A 51 19.32 5.37 -8.58
C LYS A 51 18.91 3.90 -8.79
N TYR A 52 17.61 3.57 -8.71
CA TYR A 52 17.14 2.23 -9.03
C TYR A 52 17.06 2.00 -10.55
N GLY A 53 16.78 3.04 -11.34
CA GLY A 53 16.71 2.98 -12.79
C GLY A 53 16.01 4.18 -13.39
N SER A 54 16.07 4.34 -14.71
CA SER A 54 15.46 5.47 -15.42
C SER A 54 13.97 5.31 -15.71
N TRP A 55 13.44 4.09 -15.62
CA TRP A 55 12.04 3.77 -15.87
C TRP A 55 11.31 3.27 -14.62
N ALA A 56 10.01 3.55 -14.55
CA ALA A 56 9.10 2.96 -13.59
C ALA A 56 7.92 2.30 -14.30
N LEU A 57 7.51 1.12 -13.85
CA LEU A 57 6.28 0.45 -14.27
C LEU A 57 5.18 0.69 -13.24
N VAL A 58 3.99 1.12 -13.68
CA VAL A 58 2.83 1.36 -12.80
C VAL A 58 1.62 0.59 -13.32
N THR A 59 1.07 -0.31 -12.50
CA THR A 59 -0.20 -1.00 -12.81
C THR A 59 -1.41 -0.23 -12.27
N GLY A 60 -2.49 -0.17 -13.05
CA GLY A 60 -3.66 0.64 -12.75
C GLY A 60 -3.41 2.16 -12.67
N PRO A 61 -2.73 2.79 -13.65
CA PRO A 61 -2.34 4.21 -13.57
C PRO A 61 -3.44 5.19 -14.00
N THR A 62 -4.64 4.71 -14.36
CA THR A 62 -5.67 5.53 -14.99
C THR A 62 -6.57 6.27 -14.00
N ASP A 63 -6.55 5.89 -12.72
CA ASP A 63 -7.32 6.55 -11.66
C ASP A 63 -6.65 6.35 -10.29
N GLY A 64 -7.17 7.05 -9.28
CA GLY A 64 -6.85 6.79 -7.88
C GLY A 64 -5.37 6.97 -7.53
N ILE A 65 -4.88 6.05 -6.69
CA ILE A 65 -3.51 6.04 -6.17
C ILE A 65 -2.50 5.80 -7.31
N GLY A 66 -2.76 4.87 -8.22
CA GLY A 66 -1.89 4.58 -9.35
C GLY A 66 -1.67 5.77 -10.28
N LYS A 67 -2.73 6.53 -10.60
CA LYS A 67 -2.59 7.79 -11.36
C LYS A 67 -1.69 8.77 -10.63
N ALA A 68 -1.88 8.96 -9.33
CA ALA A 68 -1.04 9.85 -8.54
C ALA A 68 0.43 9.39 -8.50
N PHE A 69 0.70 8.08 -8.36
CA PHE A 69 2.06 7.54 -8.48
C PHE A 69 2.69 7.84 -9.83
N ALA A 70 1.96 7.64 -10.94
CA ALA A 70 2.47 7.91 -12.29
C ALA A 70 2.90 9.39 -12.43
N PHE A 71 2.06 10.34 -12.01
CA PHE A 71 2.40 11.76 -12.02
C PHE A 71 3.59 12.11 -11.11
N GLN A 72 3.64 11.54 -9.91
CA GLN A 72 4.73 11.82 -8.97
C GLN A 72 6.07 11.21 -9.44
N LEU A 73 6.06 10.04 -10.07
CA LEU A 73 7.25 9.42 -10.66
C LEU A 73 7.76 10.20 -11.88
N ALA A 74 6.87 10.66 -12.77
CA ALA A 74 7.24 11.55 -13.87
C ALA A 74 7.83 12.87 -13.34
N ARG A 75 7.23 13.46 -12.30
CA ARG A 75 7.78 14.66 -11.62
C ARG A 75 9.18 14.42 -11.03
N LYS A 76 9.52 13.18 -10.66
CA LYS A 76 10.87 12.79 -10.20
C LYS A 76 11.84 12.49 -11.37
N GLY A 77 11.39 12.61 -12.61
CA GLY A 77 12.18 12.42 -13.82
C GLY A 77 12.37 10.97 -14.22
N LEU A 78 11.45 10.07 -13.84
CA LEU A 78 11.42 8.70 -14.38
C LEU A 78 10.51 8.63 -15.60
N ASN A 79 10.94 7.86 -16.60
CA ASN A 79 10.09 7.42 -17.70
C ASN A 79 9.11 6.35 -17.20
N LEU A 80 8.00 6.15 -17.92
CA LEU A 80 6.90 5.33 -17.42
C LEU A 80 6.47 4.22 -18.38
N VAL A 81 6.31 3.01 -17.84
CA VAL A 81 5.51 1.96 -18.45
C VAL A 81 4.16 1.91 -17.72
N LEU A 82 3.09 2.24 -18.42
CA LEU A 82 1.74 2.35 -17.87
C LEU A 82 0.92 1.13 -18.28
N VAL A 83 0.53 0.32 -17.30
CA VAL A 83 -0.18 -0.95 -17.54
C VAL A 83 -1.62 -0.86 -17.05
N GLY A 84 -2.58 -1.03 -17.94
CA GLY A 84 -4.00 -0.98 -17.58
C GLY A 84 -4.91 -1.51 -18.67
N ARG A 85 -6.19 -1.71 -18.35
CA ARG A 85 -7.15 -2.39 -19.25
C ARG A 85 -7.83 -1.50 -20.28
N ASN A 86 -7.82 -0.18 -20.10
CA ASN A 86 -8.56 0.75 -20.96
C ASN A 86 -7.57 1.60 -21.79
N PRO A 87 -7.46 1.38 -23.10
CA PRO A 87 -6.50 2.08 -23.96
C PRO A 87 -6.73 3.59 -23.98
N ASN A 88 -7.99 4.04 -24.10
CA ASN A 88 -8.32 5.47 -24.15
C ASN A 88 -7.88 6.21 -22.88
N LYS A 89 -8.12 5.62 -21.70
CA LYS A 89 -7.67 6.18 -20.43
C LYS A 89 -6.15 6.15 -20.27
N LEU A 90 -5.47 5.16 -20.86
CA LEU A 90 -4.00 5.11 -20.90
C LEU A 90 -3.44 6.23 -21.78
N THR A 91 -4.07 6.51 -22.92
CA THR A 91 -3.71 7.64 -23.78
C THR A 91 -3.92 8.96 -23.05
N GLU A 92 -5.11 9.18 -22.46
CA GLU A 92 -5.44 10.41 -21.73
C GLU A 92 -4.46 10.70 -20.59
N VAL A 93 -4.12 9.68 -19.78
CA VAL A 93 -3.16 9.86 -18.68
C VAL A 93 -1.74 10.10 -19.21
N SER A 94 -1.36 9.46 -20.32
CA SER A 94 -0.05 9.66 -20.94
C SER A 94 0.11 11.09 -21.46
N GLU A 95 -0.89 11.60 -22.17
CA GLU A 95 -0.92 12.98 -22.67
C GLU A 95 -0.90 13.99 -21.52
N SER A 96 -1.69 13.74 -20.47
CA SER A 96 -1.72 14.59 -19.28
C SER A 96 -0.39 14.62 -18.51
N ILE A 97 0.39 13.53 -18.54
CA ILE A 97 1.72 13.47 -17.94
C ILE A 97 2.72 14.20 -18.85
N LYS A 98 2.70 13.92 -20.16
CA LYS A 98 3.60 14.57 -21.14
C LYS A 98 3.40 16.09 -21.17
N SER A 99 2.17 16.59 -21.10
CA SER A 99 1.89 18.03 -21.08
C SER A 99 2.46 18.74 -19.85
N LYS A 100 2.57 18.06 -18.71
CA LYS A 100 3.18 18.61 -17.48
C LYS A 100 4.68 18.36 -17.38
N PHE A 101 5.17 17.28 -17.98
CA PHE A 101 6.53 16.77 -17.81
C PHE A 101 7.11 16.36 -19.17
N GLY A 102 7.27 17.32 -20.08
CA GLY A 102 7.54 17.12 -21.52
C GLY A 102 8.71 16.22 -21.91
N SER A 103 9.68 15.98 -21.02
CA SER A 103 10.79 15.06 -21.25
C SER A 103 10.48 13.58 -20.93
N THR A 104 9.30 13.27 -20.40
CA THR A 104 8.95 11.93 -19.91
C THR A 104 8.59 11.01 -21.08
N GLN A 105 9.38 9.96 -21.29
CA GLN A 105 9.02 8.89 -22.21
C GLN A 105 7.97 7.98 -21.57
N ILE A 106 6.95 7.62 -22.34
CA ILE A 106 5.86 6.77 -21.87
C ILE A 106 5.61 5.64 -22.86
N LYS A 107 5.57 4.42 -22.35
CA LYS A 107 5.09 3.22 -23.04
C LYS A 107 3.81 2.74 -22.33
N THR A 108 2.83 2.28 -23.08
CA THR A 108 1.56 1.78 -22.54
C THR A 108 1.39 0.31 -22.90
N VAL A 109 0.89 -0.49 -21.96
CA VAL A 109 0.56 -1.91 -22.19
C VAL A 109 -0.88 -2.16 -21.79
N VAL A 110 -1.68 -2.69 -22.72
CA VAL A 110 -3.07 -3.05 -22.44
C VAL A 110 -3.10 -4.45 -21.84
N VAL A 111 -3.55 -4.53 -20.58
CA VAL A 111 -3.73 -5.78 -19.84
C VAL A 111 -5.01 -5.70 -19.02
N ASP A 112 -5.92 -6.65 -19.24
CA ASP A 112 -7.03 -6.89 -18.34
C ASP A 112 -6.69 -7.99 -17.34
N PHE A 113 -6.48 -7.59 -16.09
CA PHE A 113 -6.04 -8.50 -15.03
C PHE A 113 -7.13 -9.49 -14.57
N SER A 114 -8.40 -9.30 -14.97
CA SER A 114 -9.47 -10.28 -14.79
C SER A 114 -9.54 -11.31 -15.94
N GLY A 115 -8.96 -10.99 -17.10
CA GLY A 115 -8.96 -11.82 -18.29
C GLY A 115 -7.80 -12.82 -18.33
N ASP A 116 -7.34 -13.18 -19.53
CA ASP A 116 -6.12 -13.98 -19.68
C ASP A 116 -4.88 -13.17 -19.29
N LEU A 117 -4.21 -13.61 -18.23
CA LEU A 117 -3.08 -12.95 -17.63
C LEU A 117 -1.77 -13.27 -18.34
N ASP A 118 -1.63 -14.44 -18.96
CA ASP A 118 -0.34 -14.90 -19.47
C ASP A 118 0.07 -14.11 -20.72
N ASP A 119 -0.86 -13.89 -21.63
CA ASP A 119 -0.70 -13.02 -22.80
C ASP A 119 -0.43 -11.55 -22.41
N GLY A 120 -1.15 -11.04 -21.40
CA GLY A 120 -0.91 -9.70 -20.87
C GLY A 120 0.48 -9.55 -20.25
N VAL A 121 0.95 -10.55 -19.52
CA VAL A 121 2.28 -10.57 -18.89
C VAL A 121 3.38 -10.73 -19.94
N LEU A 122 3.13 -11.48 -21.02
CA LEU A 122 4.04 -11.57 -22.16
C LEU A 122 4.27 -10.20 -22.80
N ARG A 123 3.20 -9.45 -23.11
CA ARG A 123 3.33 -8.08 -23.61
C ARG A 123 4.08 -7.15 -22.66
N ILE A 124 3.91 -7.32 -21.35
CA ILE A 124 4.69 -6.57 -20.36
C ILE A 124 6.17 -6.91 -20.51
N LYS A 125 6.54 -8.20 -20.56
CA LYS A 125 7.94 -8.65 -20.72
C LYS A 125 8.59 -8.07 -21.97
N GLU A 126 7.90 -8.15 -23.11
CA GLU A 126 8.36 -7.59 -24.39
C GLU A 126 8.54 -6.08 -24.31
N THR A 127 7.60 -5.37 -23.69
CA THR A 127 7.65 -3.90 -23.59
C THR A 127 8.80 -3.42 -22.70
N ILE A 128 9.12 -4.16 -21.63
CA ILE A 128 10.19 -3.79 -20.69
C ILE A 128 11.56 -4.30 -21.11
N GLU A 129 11.66 -5.10 -22.17
CA GLU A 129 12.93 -5.59 -22.68
C GLU A 129 13.85 -4.42 -23.07
N GLY A 130 15.12 -4.51 -22.65
CA GLY A 130 16.10 -3.44 -22.83
C GLY A 130 15.90 -2.18 -21.97
N LEU A 131 14.79 -2.06 -21.22
CA LEU A 131 14.55 -0.90 -20.36
C LEU A 131 15.19 -1.06 -18.97
N ASP A 132 15.76 0.03 -18.45
CA ASP A 132 16.25 0.11 -17.06
C ASP A 132 15.09 0.36 -16.07
N ILE A 133 14.19 -0.63 -15.94
CA ILE A 133 13.07 -0.60 -15.00
C ILE A 133 13.62 -0.60 -13.56
N GLY A 134 13.64 0.56 -12.93
CA GLY A 134 14.12 0.74 -11.57
C GLY A 134 13.02 0.62 -10.52
N VAL A 135 11.79 1.01 -10.85
CA VAL A 135 10.68 1.03 -9.89
C VAL A 135 9.48 0.28 -10.45
N LEU A 136 8.89 -0.61 -9.67
CA LEU A 136 7.61 -1.24 -9.96
C LEU A 136 6.58 -0.81 -8.91
N ILE A 137 5.45 -0.26 -9.35
CA ILE A 137 4.29 0.01 -8.50
C ILE A 137 3.17 -0.95 -8.90
N ASN A 138 3.01 -2.04 -8.14
CA ASN A 138 1.85 -2.92 -8.23
C ASN A 138 0.68 -2.31 -7.45
N ASN A 139 -0.13 -1.52 -8.17
CA ASN A 139 -1.27 -0.80 -7.61
C ASN A 139 -2.62 -1.34 -8.12
N VAL A 140 -2.66 -2.02 -9.28
CA VAL A 140 -3.91 -2.58 -9.79
C VAL A 140 -4.58 -3.44 -8.73
N GLY A 141 -5.90 -3.29 -8.61
CA GLY A 141 -6.67 -4.03 -7.65
C GLY A 141 -8.16 -3.76 -7.80
N VAL A 142 -8.95 -4.71 -7.34
CA VAL A 142 -10.41 -4.62 -7.25
C VAL A 142 -10.87 -4.90 -5.82
N SER A 143 -12.05 -4.39 -5.50
CA SER A 143 -12.74 -4.62 -4.24
C SER A 143 -14.22 -4.84 -4.54
N TYR A 144 -15.01 -5.10 -3.51
CA TYR A 144 -16.43 -5.32 -3.63
C TYR A 144 -17.12 -4.01 -4.06
N PRO A 145 -18.22 -4.07 -4.84
CA PRO A 145 -19.02 -2.88 -5.15
C PRO A 145 -19.60 -2.22 -3.88
N TYR A 146 -19.95 -3.05 -2.89
CA TYR A 146 -20.29 -2.68 -1.52
C TYR A 146 -20.20 -3.95 -0.64
N ALA A 147 -20.32 -3.78 0.67
CA ALA A 147 -20.23 -4.87 1.65
C ALA A 147 -21.29 -5.98 1.41
N ARG A 148 -20.85 -7.23 1.22
CA ARG A 148 -21.71 -8.41 1.01
C ARG A 148 -21.34 -9.54 1.95
N PHE A 149 -22.33 -10.31 2.43
CA PHE A 149 -22.00 -11.56 3.12
C PHE A 149 -21.35 -12.53 2.13
N PHE A 150 -20.49 -13.41 2.65
CA PHE A 150 -19.70 -14.29 1.79
C PHE A 150 -20.56 -15.18 0.89
N HIS A 151 -21.67 -15.72 1.41
CA HIS A 151 -22.60 -16.57 0.65
C HIS A 151 -23.38 -15.83 -0.46
N GLU A 152 -23.22 -14.51 -0.60
CA GLU A 152 -23.89 -13.68 -1.60
C GLU A 152 -22.91 -13.14 -2.66
N VAL A 153 -21.63 -13.49 -2.53
CA VAL A 153 -20.60 -13.07 -3.48
C VAL A 153 -20.65 -14.02 -4.66
N ASP A 154 -20.88 -13.46 -5.86
CA ASP A 154 -20.91 -14.24 -7.09
C ASP A 154 -19.50 -14.75 -7.49
N ASP A 155 -19.46 -15.91 -8.15
CA ASP A 155 -18.21 -16.56 -8.56
C ASP A 155 -17.32 -15.64 -9.41
N LYS A 156 -17.93 -14.80 -10.25
CA LYS A 156 -17.19 -13.84 -11.06
C LYS A 156 -16.44 -12.84 -10.18
N LEU A 157 -17.09 -12.23 -9.20
CA LEU A 157 -16.45 -11.31 -8.27
C LEU A 157 -15.39 -12.01 -7.41
N LEU A 158 -15.63 -13.25 -6.96
CA LEU A 158 -14.64 -14.05 -6.23
C LEU A 158 -13.37 -14.26 -7.06
N ASN A 159 -13.53 -14.72 -8.30
CA ASN A 159 -12.44 -14.95 -9.24
C ASN A 159 -11.70 -13.65 -9.58
N ASP A 160 -12.43 -12.56 -9.85
CA ASP A 160 -11.82 -11.25 -10.14
C ASP A 160 -10.99 -10.74 -8.95
N LEU A 161 -11.47 -10.90 -7.71
CA LEU A 161 -10.73 -10.48 -6.51
C LEU A 161 -9.40 -11.21 -6.37
N ILE A 162 -9.40 -12.53 -6.53
CA ILE A 162 -8.18 -13.35 -6.42
C ILE A 162 -7.26 -13.06 -7.60
N LYS A 163 -7.77 -13.18 -8.82
CA LYS A 163 -6.99 -13.07 -10.05
C LYS A 163 -6.32 -11.70 -10.18
N VAL A 164 -7.07 -10.62 -9.97
CA VAL A 164 -6.50 -9.27 -10.10
C VAL A 164 -5.53 -8.95 -8.95
N ASN A 165 -5.93 -9.18 -7.70
CA ASN A 165 -5.15 -8.70 -6.55
C ASN A 165 -3.94 -9.60 -6.24
N VAL A 166 -4.09 -10.93 -6.39
CA VAL A 166 -3.08 -11.94 -6.05
C VAL A 166 -2.27 -12.27 -7.31
N GLU A 167 -2.91 -12.95 -8.27
CA GLU A 167 -2.20 -13.48 -9.44
C GLU A 167 -1.57 -12.35 -10.27
N GLY A 168 -2.31 -11.27 -10.52
CA GLY A 168 -1.81 -10.08 -11.21
C GLY A 168 -0.57 -9.48 -10.58
N THR A 169 -0.59 -9.26 -9.26
CA THR A 169 0.58 -8.74 -8.51
C THR A 169 1.76 -9.70 -8.62
N THR A 170 1.52 -10.99 -8.46
CA THR A 170 2.57 -12.01 -8.49
C THR A 170 3.21 -12.14 -9.87
N LYS A 171 2.41 -12.23 -10.93
CA LYS A 171 2.88 -12.40 -12.31
C LYS A 171 3.60 -11.15 -12.84
N VAL A 172 3.11 -9.94 -12.54
CA VAL A 172 3.83 -8.70 -12.93
C VAL A 172 5.15 -8.60 -12.18
N THR A 173 5.18 -8.94 -10.89
CA THR A 173 6.43 -9.01 -10.12
C THR A 173 7.40 -10.00 -10.74
N GLN A 174 6.93 -11.21 -11.08
CA GLN A 174 7.72 -12.25 -11.74
C GLN A 174 8.28 -11.79 -13.10
N ALA A 175 7.56 -10.96 -13.85
CA ALA A 175 8.03 -10.43 -15.12
C ALA A 175 9.15 -9.39 -14.97
N VAL A 176 9.08 -8.53 -13.95
CA VAL A 176 10.02 -7.40 -13.78
C VAL A 176 11.26 -7.78 -12.97
N LEU A 177 11.09 -8.63 -11.97
CA LEU A 177 12.10 -8.95 -10.96
C LEU A 177 13.43 -9.50 -11.54
N PRO A 178 13.44 -10.42 -12.53
CA PRO A 178 14.69 -10.96 -13.08
C PRO A 178 15.61 -9.86 -13.64
N GLY A 179 15.04 -8.85 -14.30
CA GLY A 179 15.80 -7.71 -14.82
C GLY A 179 16.43 -6.86 -13.71
N MET A 180 15.69 -6.62 -12.62
CA MET A 180 16.22 -5.91 -11.44
C MET A 180 17.36 -6.69 -10.78
N VAL A 181 17.24 -8.03 -10.68
CA VAL A 181 18.27 -8.90 -10.10
C VAL A 181 19.54 -8.84 -10.95
N LYS A 182 19.43 -8.96 -12.28
CA LYS A 182 20.56 -8.86 -13.20
C LYS A 182 21.31 -7.53 -13.05
N ARG A 183 20.59 -6.43 -12.83
CA ARG A 183 21.16 -5.08 -12.62
C ARG A 183 21.60 -4.80 -11.18
N LYS A 184 21.29 -5.69 -10.23
CA LYS A 184 21.51 -5.52 -8.78
C LYS A 184 20.95 -4.22 -8.20
N LYS A 185 19.85 -3.74 -8.78
CA LYS A 185 19.15 -2.53 -8.34
C LYS A 185 17.68 -2.61 -8.73
N GLY A 186 16.80 -2.28 -7.80
CA GLY A 186 15.37 -2.17 -8.06
C GLY A 186 14.57 -1.83 -6.81
N ALA A 187 13.37 -1.29 -7.01
CA ALA A 187 12.40 -1.09 -5.96
C ALA A 187 11.03 -1.60 -6.40
N ILE A 188 10.40 -2.45 -5.59
CA ILE A 188 9.05 -2.97 -5.85
C ILE A 188 8.14 -2.48 -4.72
N VAL A 189 7.06 -1.81 -5.08
CA VAL A 189 6.03 -1.33 -4.17
C VAL A 189 4.73 -2.05 -4.50
N ASN A 190 4.27 -2.86 -3.57
CA ASN A 190 2.97 -3.52 -3.65
C ASN A 190 1.98 -2.75 -2.77
N ILE A 191 0.83 -2.37 -3.34
CA ILE A 191 -0.22 -1.67 -2.58
C ILE A 191 -1.07 -2.69 -1.82
N GLY A 192 -0.80 -2.78 -0.52
CA GLY A 192 -1.60 -3.53 0.45
C GLY A 192 -2.90 -2.81 0.83
N SER A 193 -3.40 -3.08 2.03
CA SER A 193 -4.59 -2.41 2.55
C SER A 193 -4.66 -2.51 4.07
N GLY A 194 -5.13 -1.45 4.72
CA GLY A 194 -5.44 -1.46 6.15
C GLY A 194 -6.49 -2.51 6.52
N ALA A 195 -7.33 -2.92 5.55
CA ALA A 195 -8.31 -3.99 5.73
C ALA A 195 -7.71 -5.35 6.13
N ALA A 196 -6.44 -5.60 5.81
CA ALA A 196 -5.76 -6.85 6.12
C ALA A 196 -4.74 -6.75 7.24
N ILE A 197 -4.29 -5.52 7.58
CA ILE A 197 -3.10 -5.29 8.41
C ILE A 197 -3.39 -4.42 9.62
N VAL A 198 -4.32 -3.47 9.51
CA VAL A 198 -4.60 -2.48 10.55
C VAL A 198 -5.77 -2.91 11.43
N ILE A 199 -6.81 -3.49 10.82
CA ILE A 199 -7.94 -4.07 11.53
C ILE A 199 -7.78 -5.60 11.62
N PRO A 200 -8.27 -6.24 12.70
CA PRO A 200 -8.15 -7.69 12.90
C PRO A 200 -8.99 -8.48 11.88
N SER A 201 -10.21 -8.01 11.57
CA SER A 201 -11.02 -8.58 10.49
C SER A 201 -11.74 -7.48 9.68
N ASP A 202 -12.02 -7.78 8.41
CA ASP A 202 -12.86 -6.95 7.54
C ASP A 202 -14.15 -7.69 7.12
N PRO A 203 -15.13 -7.83 8.02
CA PRO A 203 -16.37 -8.53 7.74
C PRO A 203 -17.07 -7.94 6.52
N LEU A 204 -17.71 -8.81 5.73
CA LEU A 204 -18.36 -8.51 4.44
C LEU A 204 -17.40 -8.05 3.30
N TYR A 205 -16.10 -8.14 3.54
CA TYR A 205 -15.01 -7.94 2.56
C TYR A 205 -13.95 -9.05 2.66
N SER A 206 -14.34 -10.24 3.14
CA SER A 206 -13.43 -11.32 3.56
C SER A 206 -12.37 -11.69 2.51
N VAL A 207 -12.79 -11.88 1.26
CA VAL A 207 -11.86 -12.26 0.18
C VAL A 207 -10.93 -11.10 -0.18
N TYR A 208 -11.44 -9.86 -0.18
CA TYR A 208 -10.60 -8.69 -0.42
C TYR A 208 -9.50 -8.57 0.65
N ALA A 209 -9.87 -8.67 1.94
CA ALA A 209 -8.89 -8.65 3.02
C ALA A 209 -7.87 -9.80 2.91
N ALA A 210 -8.33 -11.03 2.61
CA ALA A 210 -7.44 -12.17 2.40
C ALA A 210 -6.44 -11.94 1.25
N THR A 211 -6.89 -11.40 0.11
CA THR A 211 -5.99 -11.08 -1.02
C THR A 211 -4.95 -10.02 -0.65
N LYS A 212 -5.30 -9.07 0.22
CA LYS A 212 -4.36 -8.03 0.70
C LYS A 212 -3.42 -8.53 1.79
N ALA A 213 -3.83 -9.54 2.57
CA ALA A 213 -2.93 -10.28 3.46
C ALA A 213 -1.88 -11.08 2.67
N TYR A 214 -2.28 -11.72 1.57
CA TYR A 214 -1.35 -12.36 0.63
C TYR A 214 -0.31 -11.35 0.12
N VAL A 215 -0.75 -10.20 -0.41
CA VAL A 215 0.14 -9.18 -0.96
C VAL A 215 1.17 -8.70 0.06
N ASP A 216 0.73 -8.52 1.31
CA ASP A 216 1.63 -8.11 2.38
C ASP A 216 2.69 -9.18 2.70
N GLN A 217 2.26 -10.42 2.92
CA GLN A 217 3.19 -11.51 3.24
C GLN A 217 4.13 -11.79 2.07
N PHE A 218 3.63 -11.80 0.84
CA PHE A 218 4.41 -11.91 -0.39
C PHE A 218 5.51 -10.85 -0.45
N SER A 219 5.17 -9.59 -0.17
CA SER A 219 6.14 -8.48 -0.16
C SER A 219 7.22 -8.65 0.91
N ARG A 220 6.85 -9.14 2.09
CA ARG A 220 7.78 -9.36 3.21
C ARG A 220 8.76 -10.49 2.90
N CYS A 221 8.29 -11.59 2.30
CA CYS A 221 9.16 -12.68 1.84
C CYS A 221 10.17 -12.17 0.81
N LEU A 222 9.69 -11.52 -0.25
CA LEU A 222 10.55 -10.96 -1.30
C LEU A 222 11.55 -9.92 -0.77
N TYR A 223 11.16 -9.10 0.21
CA TYR A 223 12.10 -8.17 0.84
C TYR A 223 13.30 -8.91 1.43
N VAL A 224 13.07 -9.99 2.17
CA VAL A 224 14.15 -10.76 2.79
C VAL A 224 14.98 -11.49 1.73
N GLU A 225 14.32 -12.12 0.75
CA GLU A 225 14.96 -12.88 -0.33
C GLU A 225 15.92 -12.03 -1.17
N TYR A 226 15.49 -10.82 -1.56
CA TYR A 226 16.20 -10.02 -2.56
C TYR A 226 16.97 -8.81 -2.00
N LYS A 227 16.96 -8.57 -0.68
CA LYS A 227 17.68 -7.44 -0.07
C LYS A 227 19.18 -7.45 -0.38
N LYS A 228 19.82 -8.62 -0.32
CA LYS A 228 21.25 -8.76 -0.66
C LYS A 228 21.52 -8.65 -2.17
N SER A 229 20.49 -8.77 -3.00
CA SER A 229 20.55 -8.58 -4.45
C SER A 229 20.33 -7.12 -4.86
N GLY A 230 20.24 -6.18 -3.90
CA GLY A 230 20.06 -4.75 -4.17
C GLY A 230 18.63 -4.36 -4.54
N ILE A 231 17.65 -5.22 -4.24
CA ILE A 231 16.24 -4.95 -4.50
C ILE A 231 15.51 -4.66 -3.20
N ASP A 232 14.90 -3.49 -3.13
CA ASP A 232 14.04 -3.11 -2.02
C ASP A 232 12.58 -3.46 -2.37
N VAL A 233 11.97 -4.37 -1.62
CA VAL A 233 10.54 -4.72 -1.77
C VAL A 233 9.74 -4.18 -0.60
N GLN A 234 8.61 -3.54 -0.87
CA GLN A 234 7.81 -2.87 0.14
C GLN A 234 6.30 -3.08 -0.09
N CYS A 235 5.60 -3.49 0.96
CA CYS A 235 4.15 -3.38 1.07
C CYS A 235 3.79 -2.01 1.65
N GLN A 236 3.06 -1.20 0.89
CA GLN A 236 2.48 0.04 1.41
C GLN A 236 1.02 -0.19 1.78
N VAL A 237 0.67 0.14 3.02
CA VAL A 237 -0.63 -0.13 3.62
C VAL A 237 -1.43 1.18 3.72
N PRO A 238 -2.21 1.54 2.69
CA PRO A 238 -3.18 2.63 2.79
C PRO A 238 -4.36 2.20 3.67
N LEU A 239 -4.87 3.13 4.49
CA LEU A 239 -6.26 3.11 4.93
C LEU A 239 -7.12 3.81 3.85
N TYR A 240 -8.15 4.56 4.23
CA TYR A 240 -8.99 5.27 3.28
C TYR A 240 -8.21 6.36 2.55
N VAL A 241 -8.23 6.32 1.22
CA VAL A 241 -7.74 7.40 0.34
C VAL A 241 -8.90 7.82 -0.55
N ALA A 242 -9.05 9.12 -0.80
CA ALA A 242 -10.15 9.68 -1.60
C ALA A 242 -10.06 9.19 -3.06
N THR A 243 -10.76 8.09 -3.34
CA THR A 243 -10.75 7.36 -4.62
C THR A 243 -12.15 6.91 -4.98
N LYS A 244 -12.39 6.64 -6.27
CA LYS A 244 -13.65 6.04 -6.73
C LYS A 244 -13.87 4.64 -6.15
N MET A 245 -12.81 3.84 -6.02
CA MET A 245 -12.88 2.49 -5.43
C MET A 245 -13.39 2.53 -3.98
N ALA A 246 -12.90 3.47 -3.16
CA ALA A 246 -13.37 3.65 -1.79
C ALA A 246 -14.74 4.35 -1.70
N SER A 247 -15.33 4.79 -2.83
CA SER A 247 -16.52 5.63 -2.87
C SER A 247 -16.40 6.94 -2.06
N ILE A 248 -15.19 7.48 -1.90
CA ILE A 248 -14.91 8.71 -1.16
C ILE A 248 -14.43 9.79 -2.14
N LYS A 249 -15.20 10.88 -2.25
CA LYS A 249 -14.91 11.97 -3.21
C LYS A 249 -14.00 13.06 -2.67
N ARG A 250 -14.05 13.35 -1.36
CA ARG A 250 -13.32 14.47 -0.74
C ARG A 250 -12.28 13.96 0.23
N SER A 251 -11.11 14.58 0.22
CA SER A 251 -10.06 14.34 1.21
C SER A 251 -10.38 15.03 2.54
N SER A 252 -9.86 14.47 3.63
CA SER A 252 -9.87 15.02 4.98
C SER A 252 -8.53 14.72 5.65
N PHE A 253 -8.35 15.13 6.90
CA PHE A 253 -7.12 14.86 7.65
C PHE A 253 -6.78 13.36 7.73
N LEU A 254 -7.78 12.51 7.97
CA LEU A 254 -7.62 11.05 8.05
C LEU A 254 -7.77 10.34 6.71
N VAL A 255 -8.17 11.06 5.65
CA VAL A 255 -8.40 10.51 4.31
C VAL A 255 -7.66 11.39 3.30
N PRO A 256 -6.39 11.11 2.99
CA PRO A 256 -5.62 11.96 2.09
C PRO A 256 -6.21 11.95 0.67
N SER A 257 -5.88 12.99 -0.10
CA SER A 257 -5.99 12.92 -1.55
C SER A 257 -5.03 11.87 -2.11
N THR A 258 -5.31 11.35 -3.30
CA THR A 258 -4.42 10.39 -3.97
C THR A 258 -3.02 10.93 -4.17
N ASP A 259 -2.92 12.21 -4.53
CA ASP A 259 -1.67 12.94 -4.72
C ASP A 259 -0.92 13.19 -3.40
N GLY A 260 -1.64 13.52 -2.31
CA GLY A 260 -1.06 13.62 -0.98
C GLY A 260 -0.52 12.27 -0.48
N TYR A 261 -1.27 11.20 -0.70
CA TYR A 261 -0.83 9.84 -0.38
C TYR A 261 0.40 9.43 -1.22
N ALA A 262 0.37 9.62 -2.54
CA ALA A 262 1.48 9.26 -3.43
C ALA A 262 2.77 10.01 -3.09
N ARG A 263 2.69 11.32 -2.78
CA ARG A 263 3.86 12.08 -2.30
C ARG A 263 4.48 11.47 -1.04
N ALA A 264 3.65 11.15 -0.06
CA ALA A 264 4.10 10.52 1.17
C ALA A 264 4.73 9.14 0.86
N ALA A 265 4.03 8.33 0.07
CA ALA A 265 4.46 7.02 -0.39
C ALA A 265 5.85 7.00 -1.06
N LEU A 266 6.14 7.93 -1.97
CA LEU A 266 7.43 7.98 -2.65
C LEU A 266 8.60 8.18 -1.69
N ARG A 267 8.41 8.88 -0.56
CA ARG A 267 9.48 9.09 0.44
C ARG A 267 9.87 7.80 1.17
N TRP A 268 8.97 6.81 1.22
CA TRP A 268 9.17 5.56 1.94
C TRP A 268 9.84 4.46 1.11
N ILE A 269 9.86 4.61 -0.22
CA ILE A 269 10.42 3.60 -1.12
C ILE A 269 11.90 3.37 -0.77
N GLY A 270 12.25 2.10 -0.54
CA GLY A 270 13.60 1.67 -0.25
C GLY A 270 13.97 1.51 1.23
N TYR A 271 13.02 1.69 2.16
CA TYR A 271 13.32 1.59 3.59
C TYR A 271 12.78 0.31 4.23
N GLU A 272 11.56 0.34 4.76
CA GLU A 272 10.95 -0.79 5.47
C GLU A 272 10.17 -1.72 4.52
N PRO A 273 10.09 -3.03 4.83
CA PRO A 273 9.31 -3.99 4.05
C PRO A 273 7.80 -3.73 4.11
N ARG A 274 7.33 -3.06 5.16
CA ARG A 274 5.94 -2.69 5.36
C ARG A 274 5.89 -1.28 5.93
N CYS A 275 5.03 -0.44 5.38
CA CYS A 275 4.82 0.89 5.93
C CYS A 275 3.42 1.43 5.65
N THR A 276 3.05 2.47 6.39
CA THR A 276 1.84 3.24 6.20
C THR A 276 2.27 4.68 5.93
N PRO A 277 2.49 5.06 4.65
CA PRO A 277 3.28 6.24 4.32
C PRO A 277 2.68 7.57 4.78
N TYR A 278 1.35 7.65 4.81
CA TYR A 278 0.64 8.83 5.27
C TYR A 278 0.56 8.81 6.79
N TRP A 279 1.34 9.66 7.47
CA TRP A 279 1.52 9.57 8.93
C TRP A 279 0.23 9.55 9.76
N PRO A 280 -0.89 10.23 9.43
CA PRO A 280 -2.13 10.11 10.20
C PRO A 280 -2.70 8.69 10.19
N HIS A 281 -2.50 7.95 9.09
CA HIS A 281 -2.87 6.54 9.03
C HIS A 281 -2.07 5.68 10.03
N SER A 282 -0.82 6.05 10.32
CA SER A 282 -0.03 5.31 11.32
C SER A 282 -0.50 5.57 12.76
N LEU A 283 -1.06 6.75 13.04
CA LEU A 283 -1.73 7.02 14.32
C LEU A 283 -3.03 6.25 14.46
N LEU A 284 -3.83 6.19 13.37
CA LEU A 284 -5.03 5.34 13.34
C LEU A 284 -4.68 3.88 13.57
N TRP A 285 -3.59 3.39 12.96
CA TRP A 285 -3.10 2.05 13.23
C TRP A 285 -2.79 1.87 14.71
N ALA A 286 -1.95 2.73 15.30
CA ALA A 286 -1.60 2.63 16.72
C ALA A 286 -2.85 2.64 17.63
N LEU A 287 -3.83 3.47 17.33
CA LEU A 287 -5.11 3.52 18.04
C LEU A 287 -5.88 2.20 17.92
N VAL A 288 -6.07 1.68 16.70
CA VAL A 288 -6.80 0.42 16.49
C VAL A 288 -6.11 -0.74 17.22
N HIS A 289 -4.78 -0.80 17.20
CA HIS A 289 -4.02 -1.84 17.91
C HIS A 289 -4.02 -1.69 19.43
N SER A 290 -4.43 -0.53 19.96
CA SER A 290 -4.59 -0.35 21.41
C SER A 290 -5.93 -0.86 21.95
N LEU A 291 -6.88 -1.18 21.06
CA LEU A 291 -8.21 -1.66 21.42
C LEU A 291 -8.28 -3.20 21.37
N PRO A 292 -9.09 -3.85 22.21
CA PRO A 292 -9.35 -5.28 22.09
C PRO A 292 -9.95 -5.62 20.71
N GLU A 293 -9.51 -6.73 20.11
CA GLU A 293 -9.94 -7.14 18.77
C GLU A 293 -11.46 -7.26 18.65
N SER A 294 -12.13 -7.81 19.67
CA SER A 294 -13.59 -7.95 19.71
C SER A 294 -14.33 -6.62 19.61
N VAL A 295 -13.76 -5.54 20.17
CA VAL A 295 -14.33 -4.18 20.10
C VAL A 295 -14.17 -3.65 18.67
N VAL A 296 -13.01 -3.85 18.06
CA VAL A 296 -12.73 -3.40 16.70
C VAL A 296 -13.60 -4.15 15.70
N ASP A 297 -13.75 -5.47 15.86
CA ASP A 297 -14.59 -6.32 15.01
C ASP A 297 -16.06 -5.93 15.10
N ALA A 298 -16.58 -5.71 16.32
CA ALA A 298 -17.97 -5.27 16.52
C ALA A 298 -18.23 -3.92 15.85
N TRP A 299 -17.32 -2.95 16.03
CA TRP A 299 -17.39 -1.66 15.35
C TRP A 299 -17.34 -1.81 13.84
N ARG A 300 -16.41 -2.63 13.33
CA ARG A 300 -16.19 -2.81 11.89
C ARG A 300 -17.38 -3.49 11.23
N LEU A 301 -17.95 -4.53 11.86
CA LEU A 301 -19.16 -5.20 11.37
C LEU A 301 -20.32 -4.22 11.26
N LYS A 302 -20.58 -3.41 12.30
CA LYS A 302 -21.63 -2.38 12.27
C LYS A 302 -21.41 -1.38 11.13
N PHE A 303 -20.17 -0.96 10.91
CA PHE A 303 -19.81 -0.07 9.81
C PHE A 303 -20.07 -0.72 8.43
N CYS A 304 -19.65 -1.97 8.23
CA CYS A 304 -19.86 -2.72 6.99
C CYS A 304 -21.35 -2.96 6.70
N LEU A 305 -22.17 -3.26 7.72
CA LEU A 305 -23.62 -3.37 7.59
C LEU A 305 -24.26 -2.04 7.14
N GLY A 306 -23.73 -0.90 7.59
CA GLY A 306 -24.15 0.42 7.12
C GLY A 306 -23.78 0.69 5.65
N ILE A 307 -22.63 0.21 5.17
CA ILE A 307 -22.27 0.26 3.74
C ILE A 307 -23.21 -0.64 2.94
N ARG A 308 -23.43 -1.87 3.42
CA ARG A 308 -24.32 -2.85 2.80
C ARG A 308 -25.71 -2.27 2.56
N LYS A 309 -26.34 -1.74 3.61
CA LYS A 309 -27.68 -1.13 3.52
C LYS A 309 -27.76 -0.06 2.42
N ARG A 310 -26.74 0.80 2.32
CA ARG A 310 -26.66 1.84 1.28
C ARG A 310 -26.43 1.26 -0.12
N GLY A 311 -25.70 0.15 -0.23
CA GLY A 311 -25.48 -0.58 -1.49
C GLY A 311 -26.77 -1.19 -2.02
N GLN A 312 -27.48 -1.95 -1.16
CA GLN A 312 -28.74 -2.60 -1.51
C GLN A 312 -29.82 -1.60 -1.94
N LEU A 313 -29.92 -0.45 -1.25
CA LEU A 313 -30.83 0.64 -1.64
C LEU A 313 -30.50 1.27 -3.00
N LYS A 314 -29.23 1.24 -3.42
CA LYS A 314 -28.84 1.72 -4.76
C LYS A 314 -29.15 0.70 -5.84
N ASP A 315 -29.05 -0.58 -5.52
CA ASP A 315 -29.38 -1.65 -6.46
C ASP A 315 -30.90 -1.74 -6.68
N SER A 316 -31.71 -1.61 -5.62
CA SER A 316 -33.18 -1.62 -5.75
C SER A 316 -33.69 -0.51 -6.66
N ARG A 317 -33.17 0.71 -6.50
CA ARG A 317 -33.52 1.88 -7.33
C ARG A 317 -33.09 1.80 -8.80
N LYS A 318 -32.21 0.85 -9.16
CA LYS A 318 -31.82 0.62 -10.56
C LYS A 318 -32.70 -0.42 -11.25
N ASN A 319 -33.42 -1.22 -10.45
CA ASN A 319 -34.29 -2.29 -10.92
C ASN A 319 -35.77 -1.84 -10.93
N GLU A 320 -36.06 -0.64 -10.40
CA GLU A 320 -37.29 0.14 -10.60
C GLU A 320 -37.15 1.00 -11.87
#